data_AF-A0A5N3XY89-F1
#
_entry.id   AF-A0A5N3XY89-F1
#
_cell.length_a   1.000
_cell.length_b   1.000
_cell.length_c   1.000
_cell.angle_alpha   90.00
_cell.angle_beta   90.00
_cell.angle_gamma   90.00
#
_symmetry.space_group_name_H-M   'P 1'
#
loop_
_entity.id
_entity.type
_entity.pdbx_description
1 polymer ?
#
loop_
_entity_poly.entity_id
_entity_poly.type
_entity_poly.pdbx_seq_one_letter_code
_entity_poly.pdbx_strand_id
1 'polypeptide(L)'
;MNPYQLNAYGMALKAVGEIVQDYDSDKMFPALGFGAKLPPDGRISHEFALNGNPQNPYCAGIDGVMEAYYRSLKSVQLYGPTNFAPVINHVARYAASVKDGSQYFVLLIVTDGVISDMAQTKESIVNASKLPMSIIIVGVGPAEFDAMVELDGDDVRVSSRGKYAERDIVQFVPFRDYIDRSGNHILSMARLAKDVLAEIPEQFLSYMRARGIKPSPAPPPYTPSTHVLQTQI
;
A
#
# COMPACT_ATOMS: atom_id res chain seq x y z
N MET A 1 2.77 26.08 0.49
CA MET A 1 2.74 24.88 1.37
C MET A 1 3.73 25.10 2.49
N ASN A 2 3.34 24.86 3.74
CA ASN A 2 4.27 24.88 4.87
C ASN A 2 5.24 23.69 4.72
N PRO A 3 6.57 23.90 4.62
CA PRO A 3 7.53 22.82 4.41
C PRO A 3 7.64 21.82 5.58
N TYR A 4 7.06 22.14 6.73
CA TYR A 4 7.08 21.30 7.93
C TYR A 4 5.77 20.54 8.19
N GLN A 5 4.72 20.77 7.39
CA GLN A 5 3.44 20.12 7.56
C GLN A 5 3.20 19.13 6.41
N LEU A 6 3.05 17.85 6.77
CA LEU A 6 2.71 16.79 5.81
C LEU A 6 1.34 17.10 5.17
N ASN A 7 1.25 16.93 3.85
CA ASN A 7 -0.05 16.92 3.18
C ASN A 7 -0.79 15.60 3.49
N ALA A 8 -2.05 15.46 3.06
CA ALA A 8 -2.85 14.27 3.39
C ALA A 8 -2.22 12.96 2.91
N TYR A 9 -1.61 12.96 1.72
CA TYR A 9 -0.84 11.81 1.21
C TYR A 9 0.34 11.47 2.11
N GLY A 10 1.15 12.47 2.48
CA GLY A 10 2.30 12.28 3.35
C GLY A 10 1.91 11.81 4.75
N MET A 11 0.80 12.29 5.30
CA MET A 11 0.27 11.80 6.57
C MET A 11 -0.20 10.35 6.46
N ALA A 12 -0.95 9.99 5.41
CA ALA A 12 -1.39 8.61 5.18
C ALA A 12 -0.22 7.65 5.00
N LEU A 13 0.74 8.00 4.14
CA LEU A 13 1.97 7.21 3.92
C LEU A 13 2.74 7.00 5.21
N LYS A 14 2.93 8.06 6.00
CA LYS A 14 3.64 7.97 7.27
C LYS A 14 2.89 7.10 8.28
N ALA A 15 1.59 7.36 8.48
CA ALA A 15 0.80 6.64 9.49
C ALA A 15 0.70 5.14 9.24
N VAL A 16 0.46 4.74 7.99
CA VAL A 16 0.37 3.32 7.63
C VAL A 16 1.77 2.70 7.55
N GLY A 17 2.68 3.40 6.88
CA GLY A 17 4.03 2.91 6.66
C GLY A 17 4.79 2.67 7.96
N GLU A 18 4.66 3.57 8.95
CA GLU A 18 5.41 3.47 10.20
C GLU A 18 5.16 2.17 10.95
N ILE A 19 4.01 1.53 10.73
CA ILE A 19 3.62 0.28 11.38
C ILE A 19 3.88 -0.92 10.47
N VAL A 20 3.51 -0.81 9.19
CA VAL A 20 3.72 -1.92 8.23
C VAL A 20 5.21 -2.23 8.07
N GLN A 21 6.09 -1.24 8.19
CA GLN A 21 7.52 -1.46 8.02
C GLN A 21 8.15 -2.39 9.06
N ASP A 22 7.49 -2.66 10.20
CA ASP A 22 8.00 -3.58 11.21
C ASP A 22 7.72 -5.05 10.87
N TYR A 23 6.86 -5.29 9.87
CA TYR A 23 6.57 -6.60 9.33
C TYR A 23 7.42 -6.94 8.10
N ASP A 24 8.22 -5.98 7.62
CA ASP A 24 9.17 -6.17 6.53
C ASP A 24 10.59 -6.27 7.10
N SER A 25 11.29 -7.38 6.80
CA SER A 25 12.60 -7.66 7.36
C SER A 25 13.74 -6.81 6.80
N ASP A 26 13.66 -6.41 5.52
CA ASP A 26 14.71 -5.61 4.87
C ASP A 26 14.36 -4.12 4.82
N LYS A 27 13.10 -3.78 5.09
CA LYS A 27 12.54 -2.43 5.07
C LYS A 27 12.77 -1.74 3.73
N MET A 28 12.76 -2.50 2.63
CA MET A 28 12.89 -1.98 1.27
C MET A 28 11.53 -1.97 0.59
N PHE A 29 10.98 -0.77 0.36
CA PHE A 29 9.62 -0.61 -0.17
C PHE A 29 9.64 -0.15 -1.63
N PRO A 30 9.08 -0.90 -2.57
CA PRO A 30 8.88 -0.40 -3.93
C PRO A 30 7.84 0.72 -3.92
N ALA A 31 8.23 1.92 -4.36
CA ALA A 31 7.39 3.11 -4.32
C ALA A 31 6.99 3.53 -5.74
N LEU A 32 5.70 3.41 -6.06
CA LEU A 32 5.15 3.67 -7.38
C LEU A 32 4.16 4.85 -7.36
N GLY A 33 4.18 5.68 -8.40
CA GLY A 33 3.17 6.67 -8.71
C GLY A 33 2.35 6.26 -9.93
N PHE A 34 1.14 6.79 -10.06
CA PHE A 34 0.27 6.59 -11.22
C PHE A 34 -0.55 7.85 -11.47
N GLY A 35 -0.96 8.09 -12.72
CA GLY A 35 -1.74 9.29 -13.07
C GLY A 35 -0.88 10.53 -13.12
N ALA A 36 0.22 10.49 -13.88
CA ALA A 36 1.04 11.68 -14.11
C ALA A 36 1.63 11.72 -15.51
N LYS A 37 1.87 12.92 -16.00
CA LYS A 37 2.73 13.16 -17.16
C LYS A 37 4.17 13.27 -16.69
N LEU A 38 5.02 12.41 -17.23
CA LEU A 38 6.43 12.36 -16.87
C LEU A 38 7.26 13.29 -17.77
N PRO A 39 8.26 13.99 -17.22
CA PRO A 39 9.24 14.69 -18.04
C PRO A 39 10.15 13.70 -18.80
N PRO A 40 10.80 14.14 -19.90
CA PRO A 40 10.70 15.47 -20.52
C PRO A 40 9.56 15.60 -21.53
N ASP A 41 8.97 14.49 -21.99
CA ASP A 41 8.07 14.43 -23.14
C ASP A 41 6.58 14.53 -22.76
N GLY A 42 6.26 14.60 -21.47
CA GLY A 42 4.89 14.72 -20.97
C GLY A 42 4.07 13.45 -21.19
N ARG A 43 4.73 12.29 -21.35
CA ARG A 43 4.05 11.01 -21.50
C ARG A 43 3.22 10.69 -20.27
N ILE A 44 1.95 10.36 -20.51
CA ILE A 44 1.05 9.88 -19.46
C ILE A 44 1.54 8.51 -19.01
N SER A 45 1.78 8.39 -17.71
CA SER A 45 2.11 7.13 -17.07
C SER A 45 1.07 6.78 -16.01
N HIS A 46 0.61 5.54 -16.07
CA HIS A 46 -0.23 4.92 -15.05
C HIS A 46 0.58 4.07 -14.07
N GLU A 47 1.91 4.11 -14.17
CA GLU A 47 2.84 3.45 -13.25
C GLU A 47 4.26 3.97 -13.47
N PHE A 48 4.90 4.52 -12.45
CA PHE A 48 6.30 4.95 -12.52
C PHE A 48 6.98 4.91 -11.16
N ALA A 49 8.28 4.67 -11.13
CA ALA A 49 9.06 4.65 -9.89
C ALA A 49 9.18 6.06 -9.30
N LEU A 50 8.72 6.27 -8.06
CA LEU A 50 8.78 7.57 -7.39
C LEU A 50 10.23 8.03 -7.15
N ASN A 51 11.15 7.09 -6.96
CA ASN A 51 12.57 7.39 -6.79
C ASN A 51 13.29 7.75 -8.11
N GLY A 52 12.59 7.69 -9.25
CA GLY A 52 13.14 8.00 -10.57
C GLY A 52 13.97 6.87 -11.20
N ASN A 53 14.05 5.69 -10.58
CA ASN A 53 14.77 4.53 -11.09
C ASN A 53 13.79 3.38 -11.42
N PRO A 54 13.33 3.26 -12.69
CA PRO A 54 12.41 2.20 -13.10
C PRO A 54 12.96 0.77 -12.93
N GLN A 55 14.29 0.59 -12.91
CA GLN A 55 14.92 -0.71 -12.72
C GLN A 55 14.97 -1.12 -11.25
N ASN A 56 14.88 -0.17 -10.33
CA ASN A 56 14.91 -0.41 -8.90
C ASN A 56 14.04 0.62 -8.19
N PRO A 57 12.71 0.40 -8.07
CA PRO A 57 11.79 1.33 -7.43
C PRO A 57 11.85 1.29 -5.89
N TYR A 58 12.76 0.51 -5.31
CA TYR A 58 12.84 0.31 -3.87
C TYR A 58 13.40 1.54 -3.15
N CYS A 59 12.78 1.87 -2.03
CA CYS A 59 13.14 2.95 -1.13
C CYS A 59 13.49 2.37 0.25
N ALA A 60 14.53 2.89 0.89
CA ALA A 60 14.94 2.44 2.22
C ALA A 60 14.04 3.06 3.29
N GLY A 61 13.21 2.22 3.92
CA GLY A 61 12.25 2.63 4.94
C GLY A 61 11.16 3.58 4.42
N ILE A 62 10.27 3.97 5.32
CA ILE A 62 9.21 4.95 5.02
C ILE A 62 9.79 6.33 4.77
N ASP A 63 10.88 6.70 5.44
CA ASP A 63 11.56 7.96 5.17
C ASP A 63 12.05 8.05 3.72
N GLY A 64 12.57 6.95 3.16
CA GLY A 64 12.95 6.89 1.75
C GLY A 64 11.75 7.02 0.81
N VAL A 65 10.61 6.38 1.15
CA VAL A 65 9.35 6.53 0.39
C VAL A 65 8.87 7.99 0.41
N MET A 66 8.91 8.63 1.57
CA MET A 66 8.52 10.03 1.75
C MET A 66 9.42 10.98 0.96
N GLU A 67 10.73 10.75 0.96
CA GLU A 67 11.68 11.52 0.15
C GLU A 67 11.39 11.36 -1.35
N ALA A 68 11.19 10.12 -1.82
CA ALA A 68 10.86 9.81 -3.20
C ALA A 68 9.55 10.47 -3.63
N TYR A 69 8.51 10.42 -2.78
CA TYR A 69 7.23 11.09 -2.99
C TYR A 69 7.40 12.60 -3.18
N TYR A 70 8.09 13.29 -2.25
CA TYR A 70 8.28 14.75 -2.35
C TYR A 70 9.17 15.17 -3.51
N ARG A 71 10.14 14.33 -3.89
CA ARG A 71 10.98 14.56 -5.07
C ARG A 71 10.17 14.42 -6.35
N SER A 72 9.40 13.34 -6.47
CA SER A 72 8.53 13.06 -7.61
C SER A 72 7.49 14.17 -7.85
N LEU A 73 6.84 14.65 -6.78
CA LEU A 73 5.86 15.73 -6.87
C LEU A 73 6.40 17.03 -7.49
N LYS A 74 7.71 17.27 -7.41
CA LYS A 74 8.34 18.48 -7.99
C LYS A 74 8.64 18.34 -9.48
N SER A 75 8.70 17.11 -10.00
CA SER A 75 9.13 16.82 -11.37
C SER A 75 7.98 16.39 -12.28
N VAL A 76 6.97 15.71 -11.76
CA VAL A 76 5.84 15.21 -12.55
C VAL A 76 4.71 16.23 -12.64
N GLN A 77 3.95 16.19 -13.72
CA GLN A 77 2.69 16.93 -13.84
C GLN A 77 1.53 15.98 -13.54
N LEU A 78 0.78 16.24 -12.47
CA LEU A 78 -0.40 15.42 -12.10
C LEU A 78 -1.43 15.39 -13.23
N TYR A 79 -1.99 14.20 -13.50
CA TYR A 79 -2.90 13.98 -14.63
C TYR A 79 -3.86 12.80 -14.37
N GLY A 80 -4.96 12.71 -15.11
CA GLY A 80 -5.88 11.58 -15.05
C GLY A 80 -5.77 10.66 -16.28
N PRO A 81 -6.47 9.52 -16.33
CA PRO A 81 -7.37 8.97 -15.32
C PRO A 81 -6.69 8.31 -14.11
N THR A 82 -7.46 8.11 -13.05
CA THR A 82 -7.09 7.37 -11.84
C THR A 82 -7.35 5.88 -12.07
N ASN A 83 -6.32 5.15 -12.49
CA ASN A 83 -6.43 3.72 -12.85
C ASN A 83 -5.67 2.85 -11.85
N PHE A 84 -6.35 1.90 -11.19
CA PHE A 84 -5.74 1.02 -10.18
C PHE A 84 -5.30 -0.32 -10.76
N ALA A 85 -5.94 -0.80 -11.83
CA ALA A 85 -5.63 -2.10 -12.40
C ALA A 85 -4.14 -2.28 -12.76
N PRO A 86 -3.41 -1.28 -13.31
CA PRO A 86 -1.99 -1.41 -13.61
C PRO A 86 -1.14 -1.77 -12.38
N VAL A 87 -1.27 -1.01 -11.29
CA VAL A 87 -0.48 -1.21 -10.06
C VAL A 87 -0.87 -2.49 -9.33
N ILE A 88 -2.15 -2.87 -9.32
CA ILE A 88 -2.59 -4.16 -8.76
C ILE A 88 -1.97 -5.32 -9.55
N ASN A 89 -2.03 -5.27 -10.89
CA ASN A 89 -1.45 -6.29 -11.74
C ASN A 89 0.09 -6.34 -11.63
N HIS A 90 0.73 -5.22 -11.33
CA HIS A 90 2.16 -5.19 -11.05
C HIS A 90 2.49 -6.03 -9.83
N VAL A 91 1.91 -5.73 -8.67
CA VAL A 91 2.18 -6.48 -7.43
C VAL A 91 1.74 -7.95 -7.55
N ALA A 92 0.61 -8.21 -8.21
CA ALA A 92 0.13 -9.57 -8.46
C ALA A 92 1.14 -10.44 -9.23
N ARG A 93 1.93 -9.87 -10.14
CA ARG A 93 2.99 -10.61 -10.85
C ARG A 93 4.08 -11.11 -9.91
N TYR A 94 4.49 -10.30 -8.93
CA TYR A 94 5.47 -10.70 -7.91
C TYR A 94 4.84 -11.72 -6.96
N ALA A 95 3.65 -11.44 -6.43
CA ALA A 95 2.94 -12.34 -5.53
C ALA A 95 2.70 -13.73 -6.15
N ALA A 96 2.44 -13.82 -7.46
CA ALA A 96 2.26 -15.10 -8.16
C ALA A 96 3.52 -15.99 -8.20
N SER A 97 4.71 -15.40 -8.01
CA SER A 97 5.96 -16.16 -7.95
C SER A 97 6.20 -16.82 -6.58
N VAL A 98 5.50 -16.38 -5.53
CA VAL A 98 5.61 -16.89 -4.17
C VAL A 98 4.47 -17.86 -3.88
N LYS A 99 4.81 -19.12 -3.55
CA LYS A 99 3.83 -20.20 -3.33
C LYS A 99 4.02 -20.98 -2.04
N ASP A 100 5.19 -20.83 -1.42
CA ASP A 100 5.60 -21.53 -0.20
C ASP A 100 5.20 -20.78 1.08
N GLY A 101 4.67 -19.56 0.94
CA GLY A 101 4.30 -18.68 2.05
C GLY A 101 5.48 -17.96 2.70
N SER A 102 6.64 -17.95 2.04
CA SER A 102 7.82 -17.20 2.49
C SER A 102 7.61 -15.68 2.48
N GLN A 103 6.72 -15.18 1.63
CA GLN A 103 6.40 -13.76 1.51
C GLN A 103 4.89 -13.56 1.35
N TYR A 104 4.41 -12.42 1.83
CA TYR A 104 3.05 -11.93 1.65
C TYR A 104 3.11 -10.44 1.36
N PHE A 105 2.40 -9.99 0.33
CA PHE A 105 2.52 -8.62 -0.18
C PHE A 105 1.34 -7.78 0.28
N VAL A 106 1.61 -6.56 0.76
CA VAL A 106 0.56 -5.58 1.08
C VAL A 106 0.75 -4.37 0.17
N LEU A 107 -0.17 -4.17 -0.77
CA LEU A 107 -0.18 -3.00 -1.65
C LEU A 107 -0.97 -1.87 -1.01
N LEU A 108 -0.29 -0.79 -0.61
CA LEU A 108 -0.93 0.45 -0.17
C LEU A 108 -1.16 1.40 -1.37
N ILE A 109 -2.41 1.74 -1.64
CA ILE A 109 -2.84 2.74 -2.62
C ILE A 109 -3.38 3.95 -1.87
N VAL A 110 -2.80 5.14 -2.11
CA VAL A 110 -3.34 6.40 -1.60
C VAL A 110 -3.89 7.21 -2.78
N THR A 111 -5.15 7.64 -2.69
CA THR A 111 -5.81 8.38 -3.78
C THR A 111 -6.70 9.50 -3.25
N ASP A 112 -6.90 10.55 -4.03
CA ASP A 112 -7.82 11.65 -3.73
C ASP A 112 -9.05 11.72 -4.65
N GLY A 113 -9.20 10.75 -5.55
CA GLY A 113 -10.18 10.80 -6.63
C GLY A 113 -10.79 9.45 -6.98
N VAL A 114 -11.87 9.52 -7.75
CA VAL A 114 -12.69 8.38 -8.15
C VAL A 114 -11.94 7.48 -9.13
N ILE A 115 -12.07 6.16 -8.96
CA ILE A 115 -11.50 5.13 -9.83
C ILE A 115 -12.14 5.24 -11.22
N SER A 116 -11.30 5.34 -12.26
CA SER A 116 -11.73 5.48 -13.64
C SER A 116 -11.82 4.13 -14.38
N ASP A 117 -11.10 3.11 -13.93
CA ASP A 117 -11.01 1.78 -14.54
C ASP A 117 -11.68 0.69 -13.67
N MET A 118 -12.85 0.99 -13.10
CA MET A 118 -13.53 0.15 -12.12
C MET A 118 -13.68 -1.32 -12.57
N ALA A 119 -14.09 -1.56 -13.82
CA ALA A 119 -14.27 -2.91 -14.34
C ALA A 119 -12.95 -3.71 -14.40
N GLN A 120 -11.88 -3.06 -14.83
CA GLN A 120 -10.54 -3.64 -14.89
C GLN A 120 -9.96 -3.85 -13.49
N THR A 121 -10.21 -2.91 -12.58
CA THR A 121 -9.79 -3.00 -11.18
C THR A 121 -10.46 -4.18 -10.48
N LYS A 122 -11.77 -4.38 -10.68
CA LYS A 122 -12.49 -5.58 -10.20
C LYS A 122 -11.92 -6.88 -10.79
N GLU A 123 -11.63 -6.90 -12.09
CA GLU A 123 -11.00 -8.06 -12.72
C GLU A 123 -9.62 -8.37 -12.12
N SER A 124 -8.80 -7.35 -11.89
CA SER A 124 -7.50 -7.47 -11.22
C SER A 124 -7.62 -7.99 -9.79
N ILE A 125 -8.58 -7.48 -9.00
CA ILE A 125 -8.84 -7.95 -7.62
C ILE A 125 -9.27 -9.42 -7.62
N VAL A 126 -10.24 -9.80 -8.47
CA VAL A 126 -10.69 -11.20 -8.58
C VAL A 126 -9.52 -12.12 -8.94
N ASN A 127 -8.66 -11.70 -9.86
CA ASN A 127 -7.48 -12.48 -10.25
C ASN A 127 -6.40 -12.55 -9.16
N ALA A 128 -6.23 -11.47 -8.38
CA ALA A 128 -5.28 -11.38 -7.29
C ALA A 128 -5.73 -12.12 -6.02
N SER A 129 -7.03 -12.35 -5.83
CA SER A 129 -7.60 -12.98 -4.62
C SER A 129 -7.04 -14.36 -4.26
N LYS A 130 -6.47 -15.08 -5.25
CA LYS A 130 -5.83 -16.39 -5.07
C LYS A 130 -4.34 -16.33 -4.68
N LEU A 131 -3.74 -15.14 -4.69
CA LEU A 131 -2.31 -14.87 -4.50
C LEU A 131 -2.01 -14.44 -3.05
N PRO A 132 -0.75 -14.52 -2.57
CA PRO A 132 -0.34 -14.06 -1.25
C PRO A 132 -0.25 -12.53 -1.20
N MET A 133 -1.37 -11.84 -1.41
CA MET A 133 -1.42 -10.39 -1.31
C MET A 133 -2.75 -9.84 -0.78
N SER A 134 -2.65 -8.64 -0.20
CA SER A 134 -3.73 -7.75 0.20
C SER A 134 -3.52 -6.36 -0.42
N ILE A 135 -4.60 -5.59 -0.49
CA ILE A 135 -4.66 -4.24 -1.05
C ILE A 135 -5.32 -3.34 -0.01
N ILE A 136 -4.63 -2.30 0.41
CA ILE A 136 -5.18 -1.24 1.27
C ILE A 136 -5.38 -0.03 0.39
N ILE A 137 -6.58 0.55 0.41
CA ILE A 137 -6.91 1.78 -0.31
C ILE A 137 -7.22 2.86 0.73
N VAL A 138 -6.39 3.91 0.77
CA VAL A 138 -6.61 5.07 1.63
C VAL A 138 -7.11 6.25 0.79
N GLY A 139 -8.36 6.64 1.00
CA GLY A 139 -8.98 7.79 0.33
C GLY A 139 -8.68 9.10 1.08
N VAL A 140 -7.97 10.03 0.45
CA VAL A 140 -7.67 11.36 1.01
C VAL A 140 -8.50 12.46 0.32
N GLY A 141 -8.69 13.60 0.98
CA GLY A 141 -9.45 14.71 0.39
C GLY A 141 -10.97 14.48 0.36
N PRO A 142 -11.72 15.31 -0.40
CA PRO A 142 -13.17 15.43 -0.27
C PRO A 142 -14.00 14.59 -1.25
N ALA A 143 -13.38 13.82 -2.18
CA ALA A 143 -14.10 13.10 -3.23
C ALA A 143 -15.08 12.03 -2.72
N GLU A 144 -16.12 11.68 -3.48
CA GLU A 144 -17.00 10.56 -3.11
C GLU A 144 -16.28 9.22 -3.30
N PHE A 145 -16.42 8.31 -2.33
CA PHE A 145 -15.67 7.05 -2.28
C PHE A 145 -16.54 5.80 -2.42
N ASP A 146 -17.77 5.91 -2.93
CA ASP A 146 -18.70 4.79 -3.13
C ASP A 146 -18.06 3.62 -3.91
N ALA A 147 -17.25 3.96 -4.93
CA ALA A 147 -16.50 2.97 -5.70
C ALA A 147 -15.50 2.18 -4.83
N MET A 148 -14.84 2.83 -3.86
CA MET A 148 -13.88 2.15 -3.01
C MET A 148 -14.58 1.30 -1.95
N VAL A 149 -15.73 1.76 -1.44
CA VAL A 149 -16.61 0.96 -0.56
C VAL A 149 -17.10 -0.30 -1.28
N GLU A 150 -17.44 -0.21 -2.56
CA GLU A 150 -17.80 -1.38 -3.38
C GLU A 150 -16.62 -2.36 -3.57
N LEU A 151 -15.37 -1.87 -3.58
CA LEU A 151 -14.19 -2.72 -3.69
C LEU A 151 -13.81 -3.40 -2.38
N ASP A 152 -14.20 -2.85 -1.24
CA ASP A 152 -13.84 -3.34 0.11
C ASP A 152 -14.28 -4.79 0.34
N GLY A 153 -15.40 -5.20 -0.24
CA GLY A 153 -15.80 -6.61 -0.27
C GLY A 153 -16.52 -7.13 0.97
N ASP A 154 -16.63 -6.31 2.03
CA ASP A 154 -17.31 -6.62 3.30
C ASP A 154 -18.75 -7.09 3.16
N ASP A 155 -19.57 -6.35 2.41
CA ASP A 155 -20.98 -6.69 2.19
C ASP A 155 -21.14 -7.74 1.09
N VAL A 156 -20.45 -7.53 -0.03
CA VAL A 156 -20.54 -8.35 -1.23
C VAL A 156 -19.15 -8.55 -1.81
N ARG A 157 -18.73 -9.82 -1.83
CA ARG A 157 -17.42 -10.21 -2.39
C ARG A 157 -17.28 -9.71 -3.83
N VAL A 158 -16.16 -9.03 -4.12
CA VAL A 158 -15.87 -8.48 -5.45
C VAL A 158 -16.00 -9.56 -6.52
N SER A 159 -16.69 -9.21 -7.61
CA SER A 159 -16.88 -10.10 -8.75
C SER A 159 -16.64 -9.39 -10.09
N SER A 160 -16.21 -10.15 -11.08
CA SER A 160 -16.02 -9.69 -12.45
C SER A 160 -16.36 -10.81 -13.42
N ARG A 161 -17.16 -10.49 -14.45
CA ARG A 161 -17.60 -11.44 -15.50
C ARG A 161 -18.18 -12.76 -14.95
N GLY A 162 -18.97 -12.67 -13.89
CA GLY A 162 -19.62 -13.82 -13.24
C GLY A 162 -18.73 -14.65 -12.32
N LYS A 163 -17.48 -14.26 -12.10
CA LYS A 163 -16.55 -14.91 -11.16
C LYS A 163 -16.36 -14.05 -9.92
N TYR A 164 -16.52 -14.65 -8.74
CA TYR A 164 -16.23 -14.03 -7.44
C TYR A 164 -14.76 -14.20 -7.05
N ALA A 165 -14.25 -13.24 -6.28
CA ALA A 165 -12.95 -13.36 -5.62
C ALA A 165 -12.93 -14.52 -4.62
N GLU A 166 -11.84 -15.30 -4.58
CA GLU A 166 -11.69 -16.48 -3.69
C GLU A 166 -11.66 -16.09 -2.20
N ARG A 167 -11.17 -14.89 -1.91
CA ARG A 167 -11.01 -14.32 -0.57
C ARG A 167 -11.25 -12.82 -0.63
N ASP A 168 -11.51 -12.22 0.53
CA ASP A 168 -11.36 -10.78 0.64
C ASP A 168 -9.90 -10.41 0.68
N ILE A 169 -9.56 -9.35 -0.03
CA ILE A 169 -8.18 -8.86 -0.12
C ILE A 169 -8.11 -7.33 -0.18
N VAL A 170 -9.23 -6.62 -0.14
CA VAL A 170 -9.24 -5.16 -0.17
C VAL A 170 -9.63 -4.67 1.22
N GLN A 171 -8.99 -3.59 1.67
CA GLN A 171 -9.44 -2.79 2.81
C GLN A 171 -9.51 -1.35 2.32
N PHE A 172 -10.68 -0.71 2.41
CA PHE A 172 -10.83 0.71 2.16
C PHE A 172 -10.91 1.50 3.46
N VAL A 173 -10.18 2.62 3.54
CA VAL A 173 -10.24 3.55 4.67
C VAL A 173 -10.28 5.00 4.18
N PRO A 174 -11.37 5.76 4.44
CA PRO A 174 -11.42 7.18 4.17
C PRO A 174 -10.60 7.96 5.23
N PHE A 175 -9.46 8.51 4.83
CA PHE A 175 -8.54 9.24 5.73
C PHE A 175 -9.21 10.44 6.44
N ARG A 176 -10.21 11.06 5.80
CA ARG A 176 -10.92 12.24 6.34
C ARG A 176 -11.57 11.97 7.70
N ASP A 177 -11.96 10.74 7.98
CA ASP A 177 -12.67 10.36 9.21
C ASP A 177 -11.74 10.38 10.44
N TYR A 178 -10.43 10.45 10.19
CA TYR A 178 -9.40 10.44 11.21
C TYR A 178 -8.76 11.81 11.40
N ILE A 179 -9.00 12.80 10.53
CA ILE A 179 -8.46 14.15 10.74
C ILE A 179 -9.34 14.89 11.73
N ASP A 180 -8.90 15.00 12.99
CA ASP A 180 -9.57 15.81 14.00
C ASP A 180 -9.32 17.31 13.76
N ARG A 181 -10.39 18.12 13.80
CA ARG A 181 -10.31 19.59 13.74
C ARG A 181 -9.64 20.19 14.98
N SER A 182 -9.51 19.41 16.06
CA SER A 182 -8.91 19.81 17.33
C SER A 182 -7.38 19.72 17.36
N GLY A 183 -6.74 19.17 16.31
CA GLY A 183 -5.28 19.17 16.15
C GLY A 183 -4.52 18.05 16.88
N ASN A 184 -5.18 17.05 17.45
CA ASN A 184 -4.50 15.93 18.11
C ASN A 184 -4.11 14.82 17.11
N HIS A 185 -3.12 15.13 16.27
CA HIS A 185 -2.72 14.30 15.14
C HIS A 185 -2.26 12.88 15.53
N ILE A 186 -1.66 12.69 16.72
CA ILE A 186 -1.09 11.39 17.10
C ILE A 186 -2.19 10.33 17.31
N LEU A 187 -3.25 10.67 18.04
CA LEU A 187 -4.36 9.74 18.30
C LEU A 187 -5.11 9.40 17.01
N SER A 188 -5.25 10.39 16.12
CA SER A 188 -5.80 10.25 14.78
C SER A 188 -5.02 9.27 13.91
N MET A 189 -3.68 9.36 13.89
CA MET A 189 -2.85 8.43 13.11
C MET A 189 -2.92 7.00 13.67
N ALA A 190 -2.97 6.84 14.99
CA ALA A 190 -3.09 5.51 15.62
C ALA A 190 -4.43 4.83 15.29
N ARG A 191 -5.53 5.59 15.23
CA ARG A 191 -6.85 5.05 14.82
C ARG A 191 -6.87 4.65 13.35
N LEU A 192 -6.36 5.52 12.47
CA LEU A 192 -6.23 5.21 11.05
C LEU A 192 -5.43 3.92 10.85
N ALA A 193 -4.27 3.84 11.48
CA ALA A 193 -3.42 2.67 11.41
C ALA A 193 -4.11 1.38 11.85
N LYS A 194 -4.85 1.45 12.97
CA LYS A 194 -5.61 0.32 13.49
C LYS A 194 -6.61 -0.18 12.45
N ASP A 195 -7.39 0.73 11.87
CA ASP A 195 -8.48 0.35 10.96
C ASP A 195 -7.92 -0.08 9.58
N VAL A 196 -6.82 0.52 9.13
CA VAL A 196 -6.07 0.09 7.93
C VAL A 196 -5.52 -1.33 8.06
N LEU A 197 -5.10 -1.74 9.26
CA LEU A 197 -4.48 -3.04 9.50
C LEU A 197 -5.44 -4.08 10.07
N ALA A 198 -6.71 -3.73 10.28
CA ALA A 198 -7.66 -4.58 10.98
C ALA A 198 -7.84 -5.94 10.28
N GLU A 199 -7.92 -5.94 8.96
CA GLU A 199 -8.21 -7.14 8.18
C GLU A 199 -6.98 -7.92 7.71
N ILE A 200 -5.81 -7.27 7.61
CA ILE A 200 -4.60 -7.90 7.06
C ILE A 200 -4.26 -9.23 7.74
N PRO A 201 -4.32 -9.37 9.09
CA PRO A 201 -4.08 -10.65 9.74
C PRO A 201 -5.06 -11.75 9.30
N GLU A 202 -6.35 -11.43 9.15
CA GLU A 202 -7.34 -12.41 8.72
C GLU A 202 -7.15 -12.79 7.23
N GLN A 203 -6.93 -11.79 6.37
CA GLN A 203 -6.66 -12.01 4.95
C GLN A 203 -5.40 -12.87 4.74
N PHE A 204 -4.34 -12.63 5.52
CA PHE A 204 -3.12 -13.45 5.55
C PHE A 204 -3.41 -14.88 5.98
N LEU A 205 -4.06 -15.07 7.13
CA LEU A 205 -4.36 -16.40 7.68
C LEU A 205 -5.30 -17.18 6.75
N SER A 206 -6.26 -16.51 6.12
CA SER A 206 -7.17 -17.09 5.14
C SER A 206 -6.39 -17.68 3.95
N TYR A 207 -5.42 -16.93 3.40
CA TYR A 207 -4.53 -17.44 2.35
C TYR A 207 -3.72 -18.65 2.81
N MET A 208 -3.03 -18.55 3.96
CA MET A 208 -2.14 -19.61 4.45
C MET A 208 -2.91 -20.91 4.71
N ARG A 209 -4.08 -20.83 5.35
CA ARG A 209 -4.95 -21.99 5.63
C ARG A 209 -5.46 -22.63 4.34
N ALA A 210 -5.95 -21.83 3.39
CA ALA A 210 -6.48 -22.33 2.12
C ALA A 210 -5.41 -23.05 1.28
N ARG A 211 -4.12 -22.75 1.48
CA ARG A 211 -2.98 -23.40 0.81
C ARG A 211 -2.28 -24.45 1.67
N GLY A 212 -2.75 -24.72 2.88
CA GLY A 212 -2.14 -25.69 3.80
C GLY A 212 -0.72 -25.31 4.24
N ILE A 213 -0.37 -24.01 4.14
CA ILE A 213 0.94 -23.51 4.54
C ILE A 213 0.97 -23.42 6.07
N LYS A 214 1.99 -24.02 6.67
CA LYS A 214 2.21 -24.02 8.11
C LYS A 214 3.28 -22.98 8.48
N PRO A 215 3.18 -22.35 9.66
CA PRO A 215 4.25 -21.47 10.14
C PRO A 215 5.59 -22.20 10.17
N SER A 216 6.65 -21.51 9.76
CA SER A 216 8.01 -21.96 10.03
C SER A 216 8.24 -22.07 11.55
N PRO A 217 9.19 -22.91 11.99
CA PRO A 217 9.60 -22.96 13.39
C PRO A 217 9.93 -21.55 13.88
N ALA A 218 9.57 -21.24 15.13
CA ALA A 218 9.85 -19.94 15.72
C ALA A 218 11.34 -19.61 15.58
N PRO A 219 11.69 -18.40 15.09
CA PRO A 219 13.08 -17.98 15.11
C PRO A 219 13.60 -18.01 16.55
N PRO A 220 14.92 -18.26 16.75
CA PRO A 220 15.51 -18.22 18.08
C PRO A 220 15.20 -16.88 18.77
N PRO A 221 15.08 -16.85 20.12
CA PRO A 221 14.80 -15.63 20.85
C PRO A 221 15.73 -14.51 20.40
N TYR A 222 15.18 -13.32 20.13
CA TYR A 222 15.97 -12.15 19.77
C TYR A 222 17.02 -11.88 20.86
N THR A 223 18.30 -12.12 20.53
CA THR A 223 19.43 -11.64 21.32
C THR A 223 19.85 -10.29 20.75
N PRO A 224 19.58 -9.17 21.44
CA PRO A 224 20.07 -7.87 21.00
C PRO A 224 21.59 -7.94 20.84
N SER A 225 22.11 -7.44 19.73
CA SER A 225 23.55 -7.37 19.49
C SER A 225 24.19 -6.45 20.53
N THR A 226 24.90 -7.03 21.50
CA THR A 226 25.79 -6.29 22.41
C THR A 226 27.00 -5.80 21.62
N HIS A 227 26.84 -4.71 20.87
CA HIS A 227 27.99 -3.92 20.44
C HIS A 227 28.55 -3.19 21.65
N VAL A 228 29.49 -3.84 22.33
CA VAL A 228 30.37 -3.16 23.29
C VAL A 228 31.24 -2.23 22.46
N LEU A 229 30.96 -0.93 22.50
CA LEU A 229 31.87 0.11 22.04
C LEU A 229 33.14 0.03 22.89
N GLN A 230 34.13 -0.75 22.43
CA GLN A 230 35.50 -0.62 22.92
C GLN A 230 36.03 0.72 22.44
N THR A 231 35.90 1.72 23.30
CA THR A 231 36.62 2.98 23.16
C THR A 231 38.07 2.69 23.52
N GLN A 232 38.94 2.55 22.52
CA GLN A 232 40.39 2.62 22.76
C GLN A 232 40.75 4.09 22.95
N ILE A 233 41.35 4.38 24.11
CA ILE A 233 41.99 5.66 24.46
C ILE A 233 43.38 5.67 23.83
#